data_AF-A0A067G5D1-F1
#
_entry.id   AF-A0A067G5D1-F1
#
_cell.length_a   1.000
_cell.length_b   1.000
_cell.length_c   1.000
_cell.angle_alpha   90.00
_cell.angle_beta   90.00
_cell.angle_gamma   90.00
#
_symmetry.space_group_name_H-M   'P 1'
#
loop_
_entity.id
_entity.type
_entity.pdbx_description
1 polymer ?
#
loop_
_entity_poly.entity_id
_entity_poly.type
_entity_poly.pdbx_seq_one_letter_code
_entity_poly.pdbx_strand_id
1 'polypeptide(L)'
;MVDGGTEGFKGHARVIIPGVTPCFECTIWLFPPQVKFPLCTLAETPRTAAHCIEYAHLIKWDEVHSGKSFDPDDPEHMQWVYSE
;
A
#
# COMPACT_ATOMS: atom_id res chain seq x y z
N MET A 1 -10.31 20.34 15.12
CA MET A 1 -9.44 19.65 14.14
C MET A 1 -10.12 19.73 12.78
N VAL A 2 -9.38 20.06 11.72
CA VAL A 2 -9.90 20.02 10.35
C VAL A 2 -9.14 18.91 9.63
N ASP A 3 -9.87 17.95 9.05
CA ASP A 3 -9.32 16.80 8.35
C ASP A 3 -9.72 16.87 6.88
N GLY A 4 -8.76 16.63 5.98
CA GLY A 4 -9.01 16.62 4.55
C GLY A 4 -8.11 15.59 3.86
N GLY A 5 -8.62 14.99 2.79
CA GLY A 5 -7.91 13.97 2.01
C GLY A 5 -8.24 14.09 0.53
N THR A 6 -7.32 13.62 -0.32
CA THR A 6 -7.47 13.64 -1.78
C THR A 6 -6.87 12.38 -2.40
N GLU A 7 -7.52 11.83 -3.42
CA GLU A 7 -7.04 10.72 -4.24
C GLU A 7 -7.46 10.97 -5.69
N GLY A 8 -6.50 11.27 -6.56
CA GLY A 8 -6.78 11.67 -7.94
C GLY A 8 -7.70 12.90 -8.01
N PHE A 9 -8.89 12.72 -8.59
CA PHE A 9 -9.91 13.78 -8.75
C PHE A 9 -10.98 13.78 -7.64
N LYS A 10 -10.84 12.96 -6.61
CA LYS A 10 -11.77 12.87 -5.49
C LYS A 10 -11.10 13.42 -4.23
N GLY A 11 -11.89 14.03 -3.36
CA GLY A 11 -11.42 14.47 -2.05
C GLY A 11 -12.57 14.76 -1.11
N HIS A 12 -12.23 14.92 0.17
CA HIS A 12 -13.16 15.28 1.23
C HIS A 12 -12.52 16.30 2.17
N ALA A 13 -13.36 17.05 2.86
CA ALA A 13 -12.96 17.91 3.97
C ALA A 13 -14.02 17.83 5.07
N ARG A 14 -13.60 17.81 6.33
CA ARG A 14 -14.49 17.75 7.49
C ARG A 14 -13.91 18.48 8.69
N VAL A 15 -14.81 18.98 9.53
CA VAL A 15 -14.46 19.62 10.81
C VAL A 15 -14.82 18.67 11.95
N ILE A 16 -13.83 18.40 12.80
CA ILE A 16 -13.94 17.56 13.99
C ILE A 16 -13.82 18.44 15.23
N ILE A 17 -14.92 18.56 15.98
CA ILE A 17 -15.02 19.21 17.28
C ILE A 17 -15.17 18.10 18.34
N PRO A 18 -14.14 17.85 19.18
CA PRO A 18 -14.18 16.81 20.19
C PRO A 18 -15.41 16.92 21.12
N GLY A 19 -16.13 15.81 21.29
CA GLY A 19 -17.33 15.75 22.13
C GLY A 19 -18.61 16.32 21.50
N VAL A 20 -18.54 16.87 20.27
CA VAL A 20 -19.68 17.49 19.59
C VAL A 20 -19.95 16.84 18.23
N THR A 21 -18.95 16.73 17.37
CA THR A 21 -19.08 16.09 16.05
C THR A 21 -18.41 14.71 16.05
N PRO A 22 -18.74 13.81 15.11
CA PRO A 22 -18.05 12.53 14.95
C PRO A 22 -16.54 12.72 14.85
N CYS A 23 -15.78 11.87 15.54
CA CYS A 23 -14.32 11.85 15.42
C CYS A 23 -13.87 11.00 14.22
N PHE A 24 -12.55 10.89 14.02
CA PHE A 24 -11.97 10.08 12.96
C PHE A 24 -12.46 8.61 13.02
N GLU A 25 -12.40 8.01 14.22
CA GLU A 25 -12.79 6.61 14.42
C GLU A 25 -14.27 6.35 14.13
N CYS A 26 -15.16 7.30 14.45
CA CYS A 26 -16.60 7.18 14.15
C CYS A 26 -16.91 7.01 12.65
N THR A 27 -15.95 7.32 11.79
CA THR A 27 -16.11 7.38 10.33
C THR A 27 -15.05 6.59 9.59
N ILE A 28 -14.31 5.71 10.29
CA ILE A 28 -13.23 4.91 9.70
C ILE A 28 -13.71 3.99 8.56
N TRP A 29 -14.97 3.57 8.63
CA TRP A 29 -15.61 2.73 7.60
C TRP A 29 -15.84 3.46 6.26
N LEU A 30 -15.71 4.79 6.22
CA LEU A 30 -15.78 5.56 4.97
C LEU A 30 -14.51 5.41 4.11
N PHE A 31 -13.40 4.96 4.70
CA PHE A 31 -12.17 4.74 3.95
C PHE A 31 -12.31 3.48 3.07
N PRO A 32 -11.81 3.53 1.83
CA PRO A 32 -11.88 2.37 0.94
C PRO A 32 -11.09 1.19 1.54
N PRO A 33 -11.49 -0.05 1.21
CA PRO A 33 -10.75 -1.23 1.64
C PRO A 33 -9.33 -1.19 1.08
N GLN A 34 -8.35 -1.52 1.93
CA GLN A 34 -6.95 -1.64 1.53
C GLN A 34 -6.78 -2.82 0.56
N VAL A 35 -6.13 -2.58 -0.57
CA VAL A 35 -5.80 -3.64 -1.53
C VAL A 35 -4.70 -4.50 -0.92
N LYS A 36 -4.98 -5.79 -0.71
CA LYS A 36 -4.01 -6.78 -0.24
C LYS A 36 -4.09 -8.02 -1.11
N PHE A 37 -2.94 -8.54 -1.51
CA PHE A 37 -2.86 -9.77 -2.30
C PHE A 37 -2.62 -10.98 -1.39
N PRO A 38 -3.33 -12.12 -1.61
CA PRO A 38 -3.05 -13.34 -0.86
C PRO A 38 -1.66 -13.89 -1.18
N LEU A 39 -0.90 -14.29 -0.15
CA LEU A 39 0.45 -14.85 -0.32
C LEU A 39 0.48 -16.08 -1.26
N CYS A 40 -0.53 -16.95 -1.18
CA CYS A 40 -0.64 -18.09 -2.10
C CYS A 40 -0.82 -17.68 -3.56
N THR A 41 -1.46 -16.54 -3.84
CA THR A 41 -1.59 -16.02 -5.20
C THR A 41 -0.26 -15.46 -5.71
N LEU A 42 0.49 -14.75 -4.85
CA LEU A 42 1.80 -14.22 -5.21
C LEU A 42 2.81 -15.35 -5.49
N ALA A 43 2.85 -16.37 -4.64
CA ALA A 43 3.82 -17.45 -4.74
C ALA A 43 3.54 -18.44 -5.88
N GLU A 44 2.27 -18.80 -6.10
CA GLU A 44 1.93 -19.91 -7.01
C GLU A 44 1.32 -19.46 -8.34
N THR A 45 0.44 -18.45 -8.31
CA THR A 45 -0.42 -18.10 -9.46
C THR A 45 -0.59 -16.59 -9.66
N PRO A 46 0.49 -15.86 -9.99
CA PRO A 46 0.39 -14.45 -10.35
C PRO A 46 -0.44 -14.29 -11.64
N ARG A 47 -1.40 -13.35 -11.62
CA ARG A 47 -2.38 -13.16 -12.71
C ARG A 47 -2.37 -11.75 -13.30
N THR A 48 -1.76 -10.80 -12.61
CA THR A 48 -1.67 -9.40 -13.01
C THR A 48 -0.24 -8.92 -12.79
N ALA A 49 0.18 -7.87 -13.51
CA ALA A 49 1.52 -7.29 -13.35
C ALA A 49 1.78 -6.86 -11.89
N ALA A 50 0.76 -6.35 -11.19
CA ALA A 50 0.86 -5.99 -9.77
C ALA A 50 1.23 -7.20 -8.90
N HIS A 51 0.74 -8.41 -9.21
CA HIS A 51 1.12 -9.61 -8.46
C HIS A 51 2.60 -9.97 -8.68
N CYS A 52 3.14 -9.78 -9.89
CA CYS A 52 4.55 -10.05 -10.17
C CYS A 52 5.46 -9.08 -9.42
N ILE A 53 5.12 -7.79 -9.44
CA ILE A 53 5.86 -6.73 -8.72
C ILE A 53 5.86 -7.01 -7.21
N GLU A 54 4.70 -7.36 -6.64
CA GLU A 54 4.59 -7.67 -5.21
C GLU A 54 5.29 -8.98 -4.84
N TYR A 55 5.33 -9.97 -5.73
CA TYR A 55 6.13 -11.18 -5.54
C TYR A 55 7.63 -10.85 -5.47
N ALA A 56 8.12 -10.05 -6.42
CA ALA A 56 9.53 -9.65 -6.47
C ALA A 56 9.93 -8.87 -5.21
N HIS A 57 9.09 -7.93 -4.78
CA HIS A 57 9.30 -7.13 -3.58
C HIS A 57 9.21 -7.95 -2.28
N LEU A 58 8.13 -8.71 -2.06
CA LEU A 58 7.85 -9.31 -0.75
C LEU A 58 8.51 -10.68 -0.54
N ILE A 59 8.76 -11.43 -1.61
CA ILE A 59 9.27 -12.80 -1.53
C ILE A 59 10.68 -12.86 -2.12
N LYS A 60 10.85 -12.46 -3.38
CA LYS A 60 12.11 -12.67 -4.10
C LYS A 60 13.26 -11.81 -3.56
N TRP A 61 12.96 -10.60 -3.11
CA TRP A 61 13.96 -9.69 -2.58
C TRP A 61 14.77 -10.31 -1.43
N ASP A 62 14.10 -10.87 -0.43
CA ASP A 62 14.74 -11.46 0.74
C ASP A 62 15.51 -12.76 0.40
N GLU A 63 15.04 -13.51 -0.60
CA GLU A 63 15.73 -14.71 -1.12
C GLU A 63 17.09 -14.37 -1.75
N VAL A 64 17.18 -13.26 -2.49
CA VAL A 64 18.38 -12.88 -3.26
C VAL A 64 19.29 -11.94 -2.47
N HIS A 65 18.69 -11.03 -1.71
CA HIS A 65 19.38 -9.95 -0.98
C HIS A 65 19.26 -10.16 0.54
N SER A 66 19.53 -11.37 1.01
CA SER A 66 19.40 -11.73 2.42
C SER A 66 20.15 -10.76 3.34
N GLY A 67 19.43 -10.15 4.27
CA GLY A 67 19.97 -9.18 5.22
C GLY A 67 20.02 -7.72 4.74
N LYS A 68 19.62 -7.42 3.50
CA LYS A 68 19.40 -6.07 2.99
C LYS A 68 17.90 -5.79 2.89
N SER A 69 17.41 -4.77 3.58
CA SER A 69 16.01 -4.34 3.43
C SER A 69 15.77 -3.72 2.06
N PHE A 70 14.60 -3.97 1.48
CA PHE A 70 14.15 -3.29 0.28
C PHE A 70 13.90 -1.80 0.60
N ASP A 71 14.35 -0.93 -0.30
CA ASP A 71 14.16 0.52 -0.21
C ASP A 71 13.48 1.00 -1.51
N PRO A 72 12.20 1.39 -1.47
CA PRO A 72 11.47 1.85 -2.64
C PRO A 72 11.92 3.21 -3.15
N ASP A 73 12.69 3.97 -2.38
CA ASP A 73 13.25 5.26 -2.78
C ASP A 73 14.63 5.12 -3.46
N ASP A 74 15.23 3.91 -3.43
CA ASP A 74 16.48 3.59 -4.13
C ASP A 74 16.19 3.16 -5.59
N PRO A 75 16.69 3.90 -6.60
CA PRO A 75 16.50 3.56 -8.01
C PRO A 75 17.05 2.19 -8.40
N GLU A 76 18.14 1.72 -7.79
CA GLU A 76 18.72 0.41 -8.10
C GLU A 76 17.81 -0.73 -7.61
N HIS A 77 17.19 -0.55 -6.45
CA HIS A 77 16.22 -1.50 -5.90
C HIS A 77 14.95 -1.57 -6.77
N MET A 78 14.41 -0.41 -7.15
CA MET A 78 13.24 -0.33 -8.02
C MET A 78 13.54 -0.90 -9.42
N GLN A 79 14.74 -0.65 -9.95
CA GLN A 79 15.16 -1.21 -11.23
C GLN A 79 15.28 -2.74 -11.17
N TRP A 80 15.77 -3.29 -10.06
CA TRP A 80 15.83 -4.74 -9.86
C TRP A 80 14.43 -5.36 -9.85
N VAL A 81 13.48 -4.79 -9.10
CA VAL A 81 12.08 -5.26 -9.08
C VAL A 81 11.42 -5.20 -10.45
N TYR A 82 11.75 -4.19 -11.26
CA TYR A 82 11.24 -4.09 -12.63
C TYR A 82 11.81 -5.16 -13.57
N SER A 83 13.06 -5.60 -13.33
CA SER A 83 13.74 -6.58 -14.18
C SER A 83 13.45 -8.04 -13.85
N GLU A 84 12.98 -8.31 -12.64
CA GLU A 84 12.59 -9.64 -12.16
C GLU A 84 11.23 -10.08 -12.71
#